data_AF-A0A8H7S5T9-F1
#
_entry.id   AF-A0A8H7S5T9-F1
#
_cell.length_a   1.000
_cell.length_b   1.000
_cell.length_c   1.000
_cell.angle_alpha   90.00
_cell.angle_beta   90.00
_cell.angle_gamma   90.00
#
_symmetry.space_group_name_H-M   'P 1'
#
loop_
_entity.id
_entity.type
_entity.pdbx_description
1 polymer ?
#
loop_
_entity_poly.entity_id
_entity_poly.type
_entity_poly.pdbx_seq_one_letter_code
_entity_poly.pdbx_strand_id
1 'polypeptide(L)'
;MFSIESQQQSLKAIRDSTQSLLNCKANLIQNIESLDHKEKILDEIVSERQRLTKEKRMLFEMIQSVQRDIEAITEAERSLGKERDELKKSVDRIRNLDYDPLHDKVNELRSRIGLEKLPHVQQELEAQMARALEKRRENWQQASPSPSQPITSSPSTNRSRRRR
;
A
#
# COMPACT_ATOMS: atom_id res chain seq x y z
N MET A 1 -66.30 -69.86 5.21
CA MET A 1 -66.59 -68.64 4.43
C MET A 1 -66.13 -67.45 5.25
N PHE A 2 -65.19 -66.64 4.74
CA PHE A 2 -64.88 -65.36 5.38
C PHE A 2 -66.14 -64.48 5.33
N SER A 3 -66.61 -63.99 6.48
CA SER A 3 -67.76 -63.09 6.55
C SER A 3 -67.43 -61.77 5.83
N ILE A 4 -68.41 -61.22 5.10
CA ILE A 4 -68.30 -59.94 4.38
C ILE A 4 -67.83 -58.81 5.32
N GLU A 5 -68.22 -58.86 6.60
CA GLU A 5 -67.77 -57.91 7.62
C GLU A 5 -66.25 -57.96 7.87
N SER A 6 -65.65 -59.16 7.88
CA SER A 6 -64.21 -59.34 8.04
C SER A 6 -63.45 -58.76 6.85
N GLN A 7 -63.99 -58.93 5.64
CA GLN A 7 -63.43 -58.33 4.43
C GLN A 7 -63.53 -56.79 4.45
N GLN A 8 -64.65 -56.23 4.91
CA GLN A 8 -64.81 -54.78 5.06
C GLN A 8 -63.85 -54.18 6.10
N GLN A 9 -63.64 -54.85 7.24
CA GLN A 9 -62.68 -54.40 8.25
C GLN A 9 -61.24 -54.42 7.73
N SER A 10 -60.85 -55.47 7.00
CA SER A 10 -59.52 -55.57 6.38
C SER A 10 -59.29 -54.44 5.36
N LEU A 11 -60.26 -54.17 4.49
CA LEU A 11 -60.18 -53.08 3.51
C LEU A 11 -60.04 -51.72 4.19
N LYS A 12 -60.75 -51.48 5.29
CA LYS A 12 -60.63 -50.24 6.07
C LYS A 12 -59.22 -50.10 6.68
N ALA A 13 -58.68 -51.16 7.27
CA ALA A 13 -57.33 -51.15 7.84
C ALA A 13 -56.25 -50.90 6.77
N ILE A 14 -56.40 -51.50 5.58
CA ILE A 14 -55.52 -51.26 4.43
C ILE A 14 -55.60 -49.80 4.00
N ARG A 15 -56.81 -49.23 3.88
CA ARG A 15 -57.00 -47.82 3.52
C ARG A 15 -56.30 -46.89 4.49
N ASP A 16 -56.52 -47.07 5.80
CA ASP A 16 -55.97 -46.18 6.83
C ASP A 16 -54.44 -46.31 6.93
N SER A 17 -53.91 -47.52 6.76
CA SER A 17 -52.46 -47.76 6.67
C SER A 17 -51.85 -47.13 5.42
N THR A 18 -52.55 -47.23 4.28
CA THR A 18 -52.12 -46.61 3.02
C THR A 18 -52.08 -45.10 3.15
N GLN A 19 -53.10 -44.49 3.77
CA GLN A 19 -53.12 -43.04 3.99
C GLN A 19 -51.98 -42.59 4.91
N SER A 20 -51.72 -43.34 5.98
CA SER A 20 -50.61 -43.06 6.89
C SER A 20 -49.25 -43.17 6.18
N LEU A 21 -49.09 -44.16 5.32
CA LEU A 21 -47.89 -44.33 4.50
C LEU A 21 -47.70 -43.16 3.51
N LEU A 22 -48.77 -42.70 2.87
CA LEU A 22 -48.71 -41.56 1.95
C LEU A 22 -48.31 -40.27 2.68
N ASN A 23 -48.88 -40.02 3.86
CA ASN A 23 -48.52 -38.87 4.69
C ASN A 23 -47.05 -38.94 5.13
N CYS A 24 -46.59 -40.12 5.57
CA CYS A 24 -45.20 -40.35 5.94
C CYS A 24 -44.25 -40.11 4.75
N LYS A 25 -44.61 -40.62 3.56
CA LYS A 25 -43.84 -40.40 2.33
C LYS A 25 -43.73 -38.92 1.97
N ALA A 26 -44.82 -38.17 2.05
CA ALA A 26 -44.81 -36.74 1.78
C ALA A 26 -43.89 -35.98 2.73
N ASN A 27 -43.99 -36.25 4.04
CA ASN A 27 -43.12 -35.66 5.05
C ASN A 27 -41.65 -36.03 4.84
N LEU A 28 -41.36 -37.27 4.46
CA LEU A 28 -39.99 -37.73 4.18
C LEU A 28 -39.39 -36.98 3.00
N ILE A 29 -40.12 -36.84 1.90
CA ILE A 29 -39.67 -36.10 0.71
C ILE A 29 -39.37 -34.64 1.07
N GLN A 30 -40.29 -33.97 1.76
CA GLN A 30 -40.11 -32.58 2.20
C GLN A 30 -38.87 -32.42 3.10
N ASN A 31 -38.65 -33.35 4.03
CA ASN A 31 -37.49 -33.30 4.92
C ASN A 31 -36.17 -33.53 4.16
N ILE A 32 -36.16 -34.43 3.17
CA ILE A 32 -34.98 -34.67 2.33
C ILE A 32 -34.64 -33.41 1.52
N GLU A 33 -35.64 -32.77 0.89
CA GLU A 33 -35.43 -31.53 0.15
C GLU A 33 -34.93 -30.40 1.06
N SER A 34 -35.51 -30.26 2.25
CA SER A 34 -35.04 -29.27 3.23
C SER A 34 -33.63 -29.58 3.74
N LEU A 35 -33.25 -30.85 3.86
CA LEU A 35 -31.92 -31.25 4.31
C LEU A 35 -30.88 -30.90 3.24
N ASP A 36 -31.09 -31.31 1.99
CA ASP A 36 -30.20 -31.03 0.86
C ASP A 36 -29.99 -29.52 0.67
N HIS A 37 -31.06 -28.72 0.82
CA HIS A 37 -30.93 -27.26 0.77
C HIS A 37 -30.06 -26.70 1.90
N LYS A 38 -30.22 -27.20 3.13
CA LYS A 38 -29.42 -26.75 4.29
C LYS A 38 -27.98 -27.19 4.19
N GLU A 39 -27.70 -28.39 3.66
CA GLU A 39 -26.34 -28.88 3.42
C GLU A 39 -25.60 -27.97 2.44
N LYS A 40 -26.25 -27.59 1.33
CA LYS A 40 -25.67 -26.64 0.36
C LYS A 40 -25.32 -25.30 0.99
N ILE A 41 -26.24 -24.72 1.77
CA ILE A 41 -25.99 -23.45 2.47
C ILE A 41 -24.84 -23.60 3.48
N LEU A 42 -24.78 -24.74 4.19
CA LEU A 42 -23.71 -25.00 5.15
C LEU A 42 -22.34 -25.05 4.44
N ASP A 43 -22.25 -25.73 3.31
CA ASP A 43 -21.02 -25.84 2.52
C ASP A 43 -20.57 -24.47 2.00
N GLU A 44 -21.51 -23.64 1.52
CA GLU A 44 -21.23 -22.26 1.10
C GLU A 44 -20.66 -21.42 2.25
N ILE A 45 -21.28 -21.47 3.43
CA ILE A 45 -20.83 -20.74 4.62
C ILE A 45 -19.45 -21.24 5.08
N VAL A 46 -19.20 -22.55 5.04
CA VAL A 46 -17.91 -23.14 5.41
C VAL A 46 -16.82 -22.67 4.45
N SER A 47 -17.09 -22.68 3.14
CA SER A 47 -16.17 -22.20 2.12
C SER A 47 -15.84 -20.72 2.30
N GLU A 48 -16.86 -19.88 2.52
CA GLU A 48 -16.67 -18.45 2.73
C GLU A 48 -15.86 -18.16 4.00
N ARG A 49 -16.13 -18.88 5.09
CA ARG A 49 -15.31 -18.79 6.32
C ARG A 49 -13.85 -19.15 6.07
N GLN A 50 -13.57 -20.18 5.26
CA GLN A 50 -12.20 -20.54 4.91
C GLN A 50 -11.53 -19.46 4.07
N ARG A 51 -12.25 -18.86 3.11
CA ARG A 51 -11.77 -17.74 2.30
C ARG A 51 -11.36 -16.56 3.18
N LEU A 52 -12.25 -16.12 4.08
CA LEU A 52 -11.99 -15.03 5.01
C LEU A 52 -10.83 -15.33 5.96
N THR A 53 -10.67 -16.58 6.39
CA THR A 53 -9.54 -16.99 7.25
C THR A 53 -8.20 -16.85 6.53
N LYS A 54 -8.14 -17.18 5.23
CA LYS A 54 -6.94 -16.99 4.40
C LYS A 54 -6.63 -15.51 4.21
N GLU A 55 -7.65 -14.72 3.90
CA GLU A 55 -7.52 -13.26 3.74
C GLU A 55 -6.99 -12.60 5.03
N LYS A 56 -7.57 -12.94 6.18
CA LYS A 56 -7.09 -12.48 7.49
C LYS A 56 -5.61 -12.79 7.70
N ARG A 57 -5.14 -13.97 7.30
CA ARG A 57 -3.73 -14.36 7.42
C ARG A 57 -2.84 -13.48 6.55
N MET A 58 -3.19 -13.29 5.28
CA MET A 58 -2.41 -12.45 4.36
C MET A 58 -2.32 -11.01 4.86
N LEU A 59 -3.43 -10.44 5.35
CA LEU A 59 -3.42 -9.10 5.92
C LEU A 59 -2.52 -8.99 7.16
N PHE A 60 -2.52 -10.02 8.01
CA PHE A 60 -1.65 -10.06 9.18
C PHE A 60 -0.16 -10.10 8.80
N GLU A 61 0.21 -10.89 7.79
CA GLU A 61 1.57 -10.95 7.25
C GLU A 61 2.01 -9.59 6.67
N MET A 62 1.10 -8.89 5.97
CA MET A 62 1.36 -7.55 5.45
C MET A 62 1.60 -6.53 6.56
N ILE A 63 0.79 -6.55 7.62
CA ILE A 63 0.98 -5.68 8.80
C ILE A 63 2.33 -5.96 9.45
N GLN A 64 2.72 -7.22 9.59
CA GLN A 64 4.05 -7.59 10.12
C GLN A 64 5.19 -7.10 9.23
N SER A 65 5.00 -7.04 7.90
CA SER A 65 6.00 -6.46 7.00
C SER A 65 6.16 -4.96 7.24
N VAL A 66 5.06 -4.22 7.26
CA VAL A 66 5.08 -2.76 7.51
C VAL A 66 5.70 -2.45 8.86
N GLN A 67 5.42 -3.27 9.88
CA GLN A 67 6.03 -3.11 11.20
C GLN A 67 7.56 -3.23 11.17
N ARG A 68 8.10 -4.22 10.43
CA ARG A 68 9.54 -4.38 10.25
C ARG A 68 10.16 -3.20 9.51
N ASP A 69 9.47 -2.67 8.51
CA ASP A 69 9.93 -1.50 7.76
C ASP A 69 9.98 -0.25 8.65
N ILE A 70 8.97 -0.04 9.49
CA ILE A 70 8.95 1.04 10.49
C ILE A 70 10.12 0.92 11.46
N GLU A 71 10.39 -0.29 11.96
CA GLU A 71 11.52 -0.55 12.86
C GLU A 71 12.86 -0.24 12.20
N ALA A 72 13.05 -0.64 10.94
CA ALA A 72 14.25 -0.35 10.18
C ALA A 72 14.46 1.16 9.95
N ILE A 73 13.39 1.88 9.58
CA ILE A 73 13.44 3.35 9.42
C ILE A 73 13.75 4.02 10.74
N THR A 74 13.12 3.59 11.84
CA THR A 74 13.35 4.15 13.18
C THR A 74 14.82 4.00 13.62
N GLU A 75 15.45 2.86 13.30
CA GLU A 75 16.88 2.66 13.57
C GLU A 75 17.76 3.57 12.69
N ALA A 76 17.45 3.68 11.39
CA ALA A 76 18.18 4.56 10.48
C ALA A 76 18.10 6.03 10.92
N GLU A 77 16.91 6.51 11.28
CA GLU A 77 16.70 7.86 11.83
C GLU A 77 17.53 8.10 13.08
N ARG A 78 17.58 7.10 13.98
CA ARG A 78 18.37 7.18 15.21
C ARG A 78 19.88 7.25 14.91
N SER A 79 20.39 6.44 13.99
CA SER A 79 21.81 6.45 13.59
C SER A 79 22.18 7.79 12.97
N LEU A 80 21.41 8.24 11.97
CA LEU A 80 21.64 9.51 11.29
C LEU A 80 21.52 10.70 12.25
N GLY A 81 20.60 10.64 13.22
CA GLY A 81 20.45 11.64 14.27
C GLY A 81 21.73 11.78 15.11
N LYS A 82 22.31 10.66 15.55
CA LYS A 82 23.57 10.63 16.30
C LYS A 82 24.74 11.15 15.47
N GLU A 83 24.90 10.65 14.25
CA GLU A 83 25.96 11.10 13.33
C GLU A 83 25.88 12.59 13.05
N ARG A 84 24.67 13.12 12.84
CA ARG A 84 24.43 14.55 12.65
C ARG A 84 24.84 15.37 13.88
N ASP A 85 24.49 14.90 15.09
CA ASP A 85 24.86 15.58 16.34
C ASP A 85 26.38 15.54 16.58
N GLU A 86 27.04 14.42 16.30
CA GLU A 86 28.49 14.28 16.39
C GLU A 86 29.21 15.18 15.39
N LEU A 87 28.75 15.22 14.14
CA LEU A 87 29.30 16.07 13.11
C LEU A 87 29.13 17.54 13.47
N LYS A 88 27.97 17.95 14.00
CA LYS A 88 27.74 19.32 14.48
C LYS A 88 28.75 19.70 15.56
N LYS A 89 28.94 18.84 16.57
CA LYS A 89 29.96 19.04 17.62
C LYS A 89 31.39 19.08 17.07
N SER A 90 31.68 18.32 16.01
CA SER A 90 32.98 18.33 15.35
C SER A 90 33.22 19.65 14.62
N VAL A 91 32.24 20.10 13.83
CA VAL A 91 32.26 21.39 13.12
C VAL A 91 32.44 22.55 14.10
N ASP A 92 31.65 22.58 15.18
CA ASP A 92 31.74 23.65 16.19
C ASP A 92 33.13 23.68 16.86
N ARG A 93 33.73 22.51 17.11
CA ARG A 93 35.09 22.42 17.67
C ARG A 93 36.13 22.93 16.68
N ILE A 94 36.15 22.42 15.45
CA ILE A 94 37.12 22.83 14.43
C ILE A 94 37.00 24.33 14.15
N ARG A 95 35.78 24.86 14.05
CA ARG A 95 35.56 26.28 13.79
C ARG A 95 36.09 27.14 14.94
N ASN A 96 35.60 26.90 16.16
CA ASN A 96 35.82 27.81 17.28
C ASN A 96 37.20 27.65 17.94
N LEU A 97 37.75 26.43 17.94
CA LEU A 97 39.01 26.14 18.63
C LEU A 97 40.22 26.21 17.70
N ASP A 98 40.06 25.81 16.43
CA ASP A 98 41.18 25.69 15.51
C ASP A 98 41.16 26.79 14.44
N TYR A 99 40.08 26.91 13.66
CA TYR A 99 40.03 27.76 12.48
C TYR A 99 39.96 29.25 12.81
N ASP A 100 38.96 29.71 13.56
CA ASP A 100 38.75 31.14 13.84
C ASP A 100 39.99 31.76 14.54
N PRO A 101 40.57 31.15 15.60
CA PRO A 101 41.77 31.69 16.24
C PRO A 101 42.99 31.73 15.31
N LEU A 102 43.15 30.73 14.45
CA LEU A 102 44.25 30.68 13.50
C LEU A 102 44.08 31.71 12.38
N HIS A 103 42.86 31.88 11.87
CA HIS A 103 42.52 32.88 10.85
C HIS A 103 42.80 34.30 11.37
N ASP A 104 42.37 34.59 12.59
CA ASP A 104 42.61 35.87 13.25
C ASP A 104 44.11 36.14 13.43
N LYS A 105 44.87 35.15 13.92
CA LYS A 105 46.32 35.25 14.09
C LYS A 105 47.03 35.49 12.75
N VAL A 106 46.64 34.76 11.69
CA VAL A 106 47.21 34.95 10.35
C VAL A 106 46.89 36.34 9.83
N ASN A 107 45.66 36.82 10.00
CA ASN A 107 45.26 38.16 9.56
C ASN A 107 45.95 39.27 10.34
N GLU A 108 46.21 39.08 11.64
CA GLU A 108 47.03 39.99 12.44
C GLU A 108 48.45 40.09 11.86
N LEU A 109 49.10 38.95 11.57
CA LEU A 109 50.43 38.91 10.98
C LEU A 109 50.47 39.57 9.60
N ARG A 110 49.48 39.31 8.75
CA ARG A 110 49.35 39.94 7.42
C ARG A 110 49.18 41.45 7.52
N SER A 111 48.36 41.92 8.46
CA SER A 111 48.10 43.35 8.66
C SER A 111 49.39 44.08 9.10
N ARG A 112 50.23 43.45 9.93
CA ARG A 112 51.51 44.04 10.38
C ARG A 112 52.49 44.31 9.24
N ILE A 113 52.41 43.56 8.14
CA ILE A 113 53.25 43.74 6.94
C ILE A 113 52.50 44.43 5.79
N GLY A 114 51.32 45.01 6.05
CA GLY A 114 50.55 45.76 5.07
C GLY A 114 49.79 44.92 4.04
N LEU A 115 49.61 43.61 4.27
CA LEU A 115 48.81 42.74 3.42
C LEU A 115 47.34 42.74 3.82
N GLU A 116 46.45 42.60 2.83
CA GLU A 116 45.00 42.49 3.04
C GLU A 116 44.61 41.18 3.76
N LYS A 117 43.51 41.21 4.52
CA LYS A 117 43.00 40.05 5.25
C LYS A 117 42.47 38.96 4.31
N LEU A 118 42.58 37.71 4.73
CA LEU A 118 42.04 36.58 4.00
C LEU A 118 40.51 36.51 4.16
N PRO A 119 39.78 36.07 3.11
CA PRO A 119 38.35 35.81 3.22
C PRO A 119 38.07 34.72 4.25
N HIS A 120 36.90 34.79 4.87
CA HIS A 120 36.49 33.86 5.94
C HIS A 120 35.86 32.60 5.32
N VAL A 121 36.03 31.42 5.94
CA VAL A 121 35.47 30.15 5.45
C VAL A 121 33.95 30.21 5.24
N GLN A 122 33.25 31.00 6.05
CA GLN A 122 31.82 31.27 5.90
C GLN A 122 31.47 31.87 4.53
N GLN A 123 32.28 32.79 4.02
CA GLN A 123 32.07 33.40 2.69
C GLN A 123 32.27 32.36 1.59
N GLU A 124 33.23 31.46 1.76
CA GLU A 124 33.47 30.37 0.81
C GLU A 124 32.32 29.34 0.83
N LEU A 125 31.80 29.00 2.01
CA LEU A 125 30.64 28.12 2.17
C LEU A 125 29.38 28.71 1.51
N GLU A 126 29.13 30.00 1.70
CA GLU A 126 28.00 30.71 1.06
C GLU A 126 28.14 30.73 -0.47
N ALA A 127 29.35 31.00 -0.98
CA ALA A 127 29.62 30.94 -2.41
C ALA A 127 29.41 29.54 -3.00
N GLN A 128 29.84 28.49 -2.30
CA GLN A 128 29.59 27.10 -2.70
C GLN A 128 28.10 26.76 -2.68
N MET A 129 27.37 27.18 -1.64
CA MET A 129 25.93 26.97 -1.54
C MET A 129 25.18 27.69 -2.67
N ALA A 130 25.55 28.93 -2.99
CA ALA A 130 24.99 29.68 -4.09
C ALA A 130 25.19 28.95 -5.43
N ARG A 131 26.40 28.42 -5.69
CA ARG A 131 26.69 27.62 -6.89
C ARG A 131 25.87 26.33 -6.93
N ALA A 132 25.69 25.65 -5.81
CA ALA A 132 24.89 24.43 -5.74
C ALA A 132 23.39 24.70 -6.02
N LEU A 133 22.86 25.79 -5.47
CA LEU A 133 21.49 26.23 -5.73
C LEU A 133 21.30 26.64 -7.19
N GLU A 134 22.29 27.27 -7.80
CA GLU A 134 22.24 27.64 -9.22
C GLU A 134 22.22 26.43 -10.14
N LYS A 135 23.13 25.46 -9.92
CA LYS A 135 23.10 24.18 -10.64
C LYS A 135 21.77 23.46 -10.50
N ARG A 136 21.18 23.50 -9.29
CA ARG A 136 19.85 22.92 -9.08
C ARG A 136 18.81 23.64 -9.94
N ARG A 137 18.78 24.98 -9.93
CA ARG A 137 17.86 25.77 -10.77
C ARG A 137 18.01 25.47 -12.26
N GLU A 138 19.24 25.43 -12.77
CA GLU A 138 19.53 25.08 -14.17
C GLU A 138 19.00 23.69 -14.54
N ASN A 139 19.24 22.69 -13.68
CA ASN A 139 18.71 21.34 -13.89
C ASN A 139 17.18 21.30 -13.93
N TRP A 140 16.50 22.11 -13.10
CA TRP A 140 15.03 22.22 -13.13
C TRP A 140 14.51 22.90 -14.40
N GLN A 141 15.22 23.92 -14.90
CA GLN A 141 14.85 24.61 -16.15
C GLN A 141 15.11 23.75 -17.40
N GLN A 142 16.11 22.86 -17.37
CA GLN A 142 16.35 21.90 -18.44
C GLN A 142 15.38 20.70 -18.42
N ALA A 143 14.82 20.38 -17.25
CA ALA A 143 13.85 19.30 -17.08
C ALA A 143 12.40 19.70 -17.46
N SER A 144 12.11 20.99 -17.66
CA SER A 144 10.84 21.43 -18.24
C SER A 144 10.83 21.21 -19.76
N PRO A 145 9.85 20.48 -20.34
CA PRO A 145 9.73 20.39 -21.79
C PRO A 145 9.40 21.78 -22.33
N SER A 146 10.22 22.28 -23.26
CA SER A 146 9.97 23.51 -23.99
C SER A 146 8.52 23.56 -24.52
N PRO A 147 7.72 24.59 -24.18
CA PRO A 147 6.45 24.83 -24.86
C PRO A 147 6.76 25.52 -26.18
N SER A 148 7.26 24.77 -27.16
CA SER A 148 7.46 25.26 -28.52
C SER A 148 7.17 24.15 -29.51
N GLN A 149 5.91 23.75 -29.61
CA GLN A 149 5.38 23.25 -30.87
C GLN A 149 4.11 24.04 -31.21
N PRO A 150 4.13 24.85 -32.29
CA PRO A 150 2.90 25.39 -32.84
C PRO A 150 2.11 24.22 -33.42
N ILE A 151 0.94 23.98 -32.85
CA ILE A 151 -0.08 23.06 -33.38
C ILE A 151 -0.58 23.67 -34.69
N THR A 152 0.05 23.34 -35.82
CA THR A 152 -0.49 23.67 -37.13
C THR A 152 -1.61 22.70 -37.45
N SER A 153 -2.83 23.17 -37.27
CA SER A 153 -4.07 22.55 -37.74
C SER A 153 -3.99 22.20 -39.23
N SER A 154 -4.22 20.94 -39.58
CA SER A 154 -4.69 20.57 -40.92
C SER A 154 -5.85 19.57 -40.80
N PRO A 155 -7.07 19.93 -41.25
CA PRO A 155 -8.15 18.96 -41.41
C PRO A 155 -8.04 18.33 -42.80
N SER A 156 -7.54 17.10 -42.88
CA SER A 156 -7.62 16.29 -44.10
C SER A 156 -8.98 15.59 -44.15
N THR A 157 -9.91 16.23 -44.85
CA THR A 157 -11.08 15.58 -45.44
C THR A 157 -10.63 14.48 -46.41
N ASN A 158 -10.82 13.22 -46.05
CA ASN A 158 -11.15 12.20 -47.05
C ASN A 158 -11.71 10.91 -46.43
N ARG A 159 -13.05 10.76 -46.45
CA ARG A 159 -13.63 9.41 -46.55
C ARG A 159 -14.91 9.45 -47.36
N SER A 160 -14.71 9.47 -48.68
CA SER A 160 -15.76 9.16 -49.65
C SER A 160 -15.78 7.66 -49.94
N ARG A 161 -16.96 7.05 -49.70
CA ARG A 161 -17.60 5.94 -50.44
C ARG A 161 -16.91 4.57 -50.61
N ARG A 162 -17.61 3.52 -50.10
CA ARG A 162 -18.12 2.33 -50.84
C ARG A 162 -18.91 1.45 -49.85
N ARG A 163 -20.24 1.25 -49.99
CA ARG A 163 -20.94 0.22 -50.82
C ARG A 163 -20.16 -1.11 -50.78
N ARG A 164 -20.65 -2.21 -50.22
CA ARG A 164 -21.95 -2.90 -50.32
C ARG A 164 -22.11 -3.82 -49.11
#